data_AF-A0A527J091-F1
#
_entry.id   AF-A0A527J091-F1
#
_cell.length_a   1.000
_cell.length_b   1.000
_cell.length_c   1.000
_cell.angle_alpha   90.00
_cell.angle_beta   90.00
_cell.angle_gamma   90.00
#
_symmetry.space_group_name_H-M   'P 1'
#
loop_
_entity.id
_entity.type
_entity.pdbx_description
1 polymer ?
#
loop_
_entity_poly.entity_id
_entity_poly.type
_entity_poly.pdbx_seq_one_letter_code
_entity_poly.pdbx_strand_id
1 'polypeptide(L)'
;MSGANFILLINLSVAGLLAASFMAVAFHDVGRAPARWLAFGYLLGMAYSAIEFSIPAFSDARLPVVAAFAVFLAATIAFNGGLARKYGVALPWKPMLLFLLTTTIAVYFVQDLPRQSLIRIMAYQLPYAVMQFVGLAIVWSSRQKLARLDRILMAVLAASGLQFASKPFIAHALGGWGANPQAYLQSNYALVS
;
A
#
# COMPACT_ATOMS: atom_id res chain seq x y z
N MET A 1 -6.83 -21.68 -13.03
CA MET A 1 -6.59 -20.36 -12.40
C MET A 1 -5.12 -20.30 -12.01
N SER A 2 -4.40 -19.23 -12.34
CA SER A 2 -3.00 -19.09 -11.88
C SER A 2 -2.95 -18.88 -10.36
N GLY A 3 -1.84 -19.20 -9.71
CA GLY A 3 -1.65 -18.94 -8.27
C GLY A 3 -1.81 -17.46 -7.90
N ALA A 4 -1.43 -16.55 -8.81
CA ALA A 4 -1.61 -15.11 -8.64
C ALA A 4 -3.09 -14.70 -8.54
N ASN A 5 -3.97 -15.27 -9.40
CA ASN A 5 -5.40 -14.96 -9.36
C ASN A 5 -6.05 -15.42 -8.05
N PHE A 6 -5.59 -16.54 -7.48
CA PHE A 6 -6.08 -17.05 -6.21
C PHE A 6 -5.67 -16.14 -5.04
N ILE A 7 -4.42 -15.68 -5.01
CA ILE A 7 -3.93 -14.73 -3.99
C ILE A 7 -4.69 -13.39 -4.07
N LEU A 8 -4.91 -12.88 -5.29
CA LEU A 8 -5.71 -11.68 -5.52
C LEU A 8 -7.15 -11.82 -5.00
N LEU A 9 -7.77 -12.98 -5.22
CA LEU A 9 -9.12 -13.26 -4.75
C LEU A 9 -9.19 -13.30 -3.21
N ILE A 10 -8.18 -13.89 -2.55
CA ILE A 10 -8.07 -13.87 -1.09
C ILE A 10 -7.96 -12.43 -0.59
N ASN A 11 -7.06 -11.64 -1.15
CA ASN A 11 -6.86 -10.24 -0.76
C ASN A 11 -8.15 -9.41 -0.94
N LEU A 12 -8.85 -9.59 -2.07
CA LEU A 12 -10.13 -8.93 -2.32
C LEU A 12 -11.19 -9.34 -1.29
N SER A 13 -11.27 -10.63 -0.97
CA SER A 13 -12.25 -11.17 -0.01
C SER A 13 -11.97 -10.66 1.41
N VAL A 14 -10.71 -10.69 1.84
CA VAL A 14 -10.28 -10.18 3.15
C VAL A 14 -10.51 -8.67 3.25
N ALA A 15 -10.13 -7.90 2.23
CA ALA A 15 -10.39 -6.46 2.18
C ALA A 15 -11.90 -6.17 2.24
N GLY A 16 -12.73 -6.92 1.52
CA GLY A 16 -14.19 -6.78 1.55
C GLY A 16 -14.79 -7.09 2.92
N LEU A 17 -14.36 -8.16 3.59
CA LEU A 17 -14.82 -8.52 4.94
C LEU A 17 -14.43 -7.47 5.97
N LEU A 18 -13.20 -6.94 5.88
CA LEU A 18 -12.72 -5.86 6.75
C LEU A 18 -13.48 -4.55 6.47
N ALA A 19 -13.70 -4.19 5.21
CA ALA A 19 -14.53 -3.04 4.83
C ALA A 19 -15.93 -3.15 5.43
N ALA A 20 -16.59 -4.30 5.26
CA ALA A 20 -17.95 -4.55 5.77
C ALA A 20 -17.99 -4.47 7.30
N SER A 21 -16.99 -5.03 7.98
CA SER A 21 -16.89 -5.00 9.44
C SER A 21 -16.70 -3.58 9.98
N PHE A 22 -15.78 -2.79 9.40
CA PHE A 22 -15.59 -1.39 9.80
C PHE A 22 -16.78 -0.51 9.43
N MET A 23 -17.46 -0.81 8.33
CA MET A 23 -18.69 -0.13 7.93
C MET A 23 -19.83 -0.42 8.90
N ALA A 24 -20.02 -1.68 9.33
CA ALA A 24 -20.99 -2.05 10.36
C ALA A 24 -20.73 -1.30 11.68
N VAL A 25 -19.47 -1.24 12.13
CA VAL A 25 -19.06 -0.46 13.32
C VAL A 25 -19.35 1.03 13.14
N ALA A 26 -19.12 1.57 11.94
CA ALA A 26 -19.37 2.98 11.64
C ALA A 26 -20.86 3.35 11.56
N PHE A 27 -21.74 2.40 11.22
CA PHE A 27 -23.20 2.57 11.21
C PHE A 27 -23.79 2.52 12.61
N HIS A 28 -23.30 1.62 13.47
CA HIS A 28 -23.82 1.48 14.84
C HIS A 28 -23.33 2.56 15.80
N ASP A 29 -22.19 3.20 15.52
CA ASP A 29 -21.57 4.16 16.45
C ASP A 29 -21.14 5.44 15.71
N VAL A 30 -22.09 6.37 15.55
CA VAL A 30 -21.98 7.61 14.73
C VAL A 30 -20.80 8.50 15.14
N GLY A 31 -20.28 8.33 16.37
CA GLY A 31 -19.14 9.07 16.91
C GLY A 31 -17.75 8.60 16.45
N ARG A 32 -17.62 7.44 15.78
CA ARG A 32 -16.31 6.86 15.42
C ARG A 32 -15.89 7.24 14.00
N ALA A 33 -15.56 8.51 13.79
CA ALA A 33 -14.95 9.00 12.55
C ALA A 33 -13.77 8.13 12.03
N PRO A 34 -12.88 7.56 12.88
CA PRO A 34 -11.82 6.66 12.42
C PRO A 34 -12.30 5.38 11.72
N ALA A 35 -13.45 4.83 12.11
CA ALA A 35 -13.99 3.60 11.51
C ALA A 35 -14.41 3.82 10.05
N ARG A 36 -14.97 5.00 9.73
CA ARG A 36 -15.32 5.39 8.35
C ARG A 36 -14.10 5.50 7.46
N TRP A 37 -12.99 6.04 7.97
CA TRP A 37 -11.73 6.13 7.25
C TRP A 37 -11.12 4.76 6.97
N LEU A 38 -11.19 3.83 7.92
CA LEU A 38 -10.75 2.45 7.69
C LEU A 38 -11.62 1.76 6.64
N ALA A 39 -12.94 1.87 6.73
CA ALA A 39 -13.84 1.32 5.72
C ALA A 39 -13.53 1.87 4.32
N PHE A 40 -13.32 3.19 4.20
CA PHE A 40 -12.94 3.82 2.94
C PHE A 40 -11.59 3.32 2.41
N GLY A 41 -10.58 3.15 3.29
CA GLY A 41 -9.29 2.57 2.92
C GLY A 41 -9.43 1.14 2.38
N TYR A 42 -10.26 0.29 2.98
CA TYR A 42 -10.50 -1.06 2.47
C TYR A 42 -11.28 -1.09 1.16
N LEU A 43 -12.21 -0.17 0.93
CA LEU A 43 -12.89 -0.01 -0.36
C LEU A 43 -11.88 0.36 -1.47
N LEU A 44 -10.93 1.24 -1.18
CA LEU A 44 -9.82 1.51 -2.10
C LEU A 44 -8.93 0.28 -2.31
N GLY A 45 -8.71 -0.54 -1.28
CA GLY A 45 -8.04 -1.84 -1.40
C GLY A 45 -8.76 -2.79 -2.36
N MET A 46 -10.09 -2.86 -2.30
CA MET A 46 -10.88 -3.64 -3.24
C MET A 46 -10.76 -3.11 -4.67
N ALA A 47 -10.82 -1.79 -4.85
CA ALA A 47 -10.61 -1.16 -6.16
C ALA A 47 -9.22 -1.47 -6.72
N TYR A 48 -8.17 -1.45 -5.89
CA TYR A 48 -6.83 -1.86 -6.28
C TYR A 48 -6.79 -3.31 -6.76
N SER A 49 -7.38 -4.26 -6.02
CA SER A 49 -7.42 -5.67 -6.45
C SER A 49 -8.20 -5.86 -7.75
N ALA A 50 -9.28 -5.11 -7.96
CA ALA A 50 -10.04 -5.14 -9.21
C ALA A 50 -9.21 -4.59 -10.40
N ILE A 51 -8.46 -3.51 -10.19
CA ILE A 51 -7.56 -2.96 -11.22
C ILE A 51 -6.47 -3.97 -11.54
N GLU A 52 -5.82 -4.59 -10.54
CA GLU A 52 -4.80 -5.61 -10.78
C GLU A 52 -5.33 -6.81 -11.57
N PHE A 53 -6.54 -7.27 -11.25
CA PHE A 53 -7.20 -8.34 -11.99
C PHE A 53 -7.46 -7.96 -13.46
N SER A 54 -7.67 -6.67 -13.74
CA SER A 54 -7.89 -6.17 -15.10
C SER A 54 -6.60 -6.00 -15.93
N ILE A 55 -5.43 -5.87 -15.31
CA ILE A 55 -4.15 -5.61 -16.00
C ILE A 55 -3.90 -6.55 -17.19
N PRO A 56 -4.07 -7.89 -17.07
CA PRO A 56 -3.81 -8.81 -18.17
C PRO A 56 -4.75 -8.66 -19.37
N ALA A 57 -5.88 -7.97 -19.22
CA ALA A 57 -6.85 -7.76 -20.28
C ALA A 57 -6.49 -6.58 -21.22
N PHE A 58 -5.50 -5.75 -20.86
CA PHE A 58 -5.09 -4.60 -21.65
C PHE A 58 -3.84 -4.90 -22.47
N SER A 59 -3.81 -4.43 -23.72
CA SER A 59 -2.63 -4.48 -24.60
C SER A 59 -1.50 -3.55 -24.12
N ASP A 60 -1.85 -2.42 -23.49
CA ASP A 60 -0.93 -1.54 -22.79
C ASP A 60 -1.26 -1.52 -21.29
N ALA A 61 -0.41 -2.16 -20.49
CA ALA A 61 -0.55 -2.26 -19.04
C ALA A 61 -0.15 -0.98 -18.28
N ARG A 62 0.37 0.05 -18.97
CA ARG A 62 0.88 1.27 -18.33
C ARG A 62 -0.17 1.97 -17.49
N LEU A 63 -1.34 2.23 -18.07
CA LEU A 63 -2.44 2.94 -17.39
C LEU A 63 -3.00 2.13 -16.22
N PRO A 64 -3.34 0.83 -16.37
CA PRO A 64 -3.75 -0.01 -15.24
C PRO A 64 -2.75 -0.05 -14.09
N VAL A 65 -1.45 -0.16 -14.36
CA VAL A 65 -0.40 -0.21 -13.31
C VAL A 65 -0.30 1.12 -12.56
N VAL A 66 -0.36 2.25 -13.28
CA VAL A 66 -0.32 3.59 -12.66
C VAL A 66 -1.58 3.85 -11.85
N ALA A 67 -2.74 3.39 -12.32
CA ALA A 67 -4.00 3.48 -11.60
C ALA A 67 -3.97 2.62 -10.33
N ALA A 68 -3.49 1.38 -10.41
CA ALA A 68 -3.30 0.50 -9.25
C ALA A 68 -2.40 1.17 -8.21
N PHE A 69 -1.30 1.78 -8.66
CA PHE A 69 -0.40 2.53 -7.79
C PHE A 69 -1.09 3.68 -7.06
N ALA A 70 -1.78 4.54 -7.82
CA ALA A 70 -2.44 5.72 -7.27
C ALA A 70 -3.54 5.33 -6.28
N VAL A 71 -4.33 4.30 -6.59
CA VAL A 71 -5.41 3.80 -5.71
C VAL A 71 -4.84 3.23 -4.42
N PHE A 72 -3.77 2.42 -4.49
CA PHE A 72 -3.15 1.88 -3.29
C PHE A 72 -2.50 2.97 -2.44
N LEU A 73 -1.83 3.96 -3.07
CA LEU A 73 -1.25 5.09 -2.34
C LEU A 73 -2.35 5.94 -1.68
N ALA A 74 -3.46 6.21 -2.37
CA ALA A 74 -4.62 6.89 -1.81
C ALA A 74 -5.22 6.11 -0.62
N ALA A 75 -5.24 4.78 -0.66
CA ALA A 75 -5.67 3.95 0.46
C ALA A 75 -4.79 4.16 1.70
N THR A 76 -3.46 4.23 1.52
CA THR A 76 -2.53 4.53 2.63
C THR A 76 -2.73 5.94 3.19
N ILE A 77 -3.05 6.92 2.35
CA ILE A 77 -3.37 8.30 2.78
C ILE A 77 -4.66 8.33 3.58
N ALA A 78 -5.71 7.63 3.11
CA ALA A 78 -6.96 7.49 3.85
C ALA A 78 -6.77 6.82 5.22
N PHE A 79 -5.95 5.77 5.26
CA PHE A 79 -5.57 5.11 6.51
C PHE A 79 -4.87 6.08 7.47
N ASN A 80 -3.91 6.86 7.00
CA ASN A 80 -3.23 7.89 7.78
C ASN A 80 -4.20 8.98 8.28
N GLY A 81 -5.20 9.35 7.48
CA GLY A 81 -6.27 10.27 7.92
C GLY A 81 -7.13 9.70 9.05
N GLY A 82 -7.48 8.42 8.98
CA GLY A 82 -8.14 7.71 10.08
C GLY A 82 -7.30 7.66 11.35
N LEU A 83 -5.99 7.42 11.20
CA LEU A 83 -5.02 7.38 12.28
C LEU A 83 -4.86 8.73 12.97
N ALA A 84 -4.69 9.80 12.18
CA ALA A 84 -4.58 11.17 12.68
C ALA A 84 -5.83 11.58 13.45
N ARG A 85 -7.02 11.21 12.95
CA ARG A 85 -8.28 11.47 13.66
C ARG A 85 -8.40 10.68 14.96
N LYS A 86 -7.94 9.41 14.99
CA LYS A 86 -7.92 8.57 16.19
C LYS A 86 -7.00 9.15 17.28
N TYR A 87 -5.81 9.61 16.91
CA TYR A 87 -4.82 10.13 17.85
C TYR A 87 -4.91 11.64 18.09
N GLY A 88 -5.84 12.34 17.42
CA GLY A 88 -6.05 13.79 17.59
C GLY A 88 -4.91 14.64 17.03
N VAL A 89 -4.20 14.14 16.01
CA VAL A 89 -3.09 14.83 15.34
C VAL A 89 -3.59 15.52 14.07
N ALA A 90 -3.08 16.71 13.77
CA ALA A 90 -3.42 17.40 12.52
C ALA A 90 -2.73 16.70 11.34
N LEU A 91 -3.54 16.19 10.39
CA LEU A 91 -2.99 15.55 9.20
C LEU A 91 -2.57 16.61 8.18
N PRO A 92 -1.33 16.56 7.64
CA PRO A 92 -0.90 17.46 6.59
C PRO A 92 -1.45 17.00 5.23
N TRP A 93 -2.75 17.20 4.99
CA TRP A 93 -3.45 16.77 3.76
C TRP A 93 -2.81 17.29 2.48
N LYS A 94 -2.48 18.59 2.45
CA LYS A 94 -1.94 19.25 1.25
C LYS A 94 -0.65 18.57 0.74
N PRO A 95 0.40 18.38 1.55
CA PRO A 95 1.61 17.71 1.07
C PRO A 95 1.37 16.22 0.75
N MET A 96 0.46 15.53 1.44
CA MET A 96 0.16 14.12 1.10
C MET A 96 -0.54 13.98 -0.25
N LEU A 97 -1.49 14.87 -0.57
CA LEU A 97 -2.17 14.90 -1.87
C LEU A 97 -1.23 15.37 -2.98
N LEU A 98 -0.37 16.36 -2.70
CA LEU A 98 0.66 16.78 -3.64
C LEU A 98 1.65 15.62 -3.91
N PHE A 99 2.06 14.90 -2.87
CA PHE A 99 2.93 13.74 -2.99
C PHE A 99 2.29 12.61 -3.80
N LEU A 100 1.00 12.33 -3.58
CA LEU A 100 0.24 11.39 -4.41
C LEU A 100 0.32 11.80 -5.89
N LEU A 101 -0.01 13.05 -6.21
CA LEU A 101 -0.01 13.53 -7.58
C LEU A 101 1.38 13.44 -8.23
N THR A 102 2.42 13.96 -7.55
CA THR A 102 3.78 14.00 -8.10
C THR A 102 4.36 12.60 -8.28
N THR A 103 4.14 11.70 -7.33
CA THR A 103 4.62 10.31 -7.43
C THR A 103 3.85 9.50 -8.46
N THR A 104 2.53 9.70 -8.62
CA THR A 104 1.76 9.06 -9.69
C THR A 104 2.26 9.49 -11.07
N ILE A 105 2.55 10.79 -11.26
CA ILE A 105 3.13 11.30 -12.50
C ILE A 105 4.52 10.70 -12.74
N ALA A 106 5.38 10.67 -11.72
CA ALA A 106 6.70 10.05 -11.82
C ALA A 106 6.61 8.57 -12.19
N VAL A 107 5.73 7.80 -11.54
CA VAL A 107 5.51 6.38 -11.85
C VAL A 107 5.03 6.20 -13.29
N TYR A 108 4.16 7.08 -13.80
CA TYR A 108 3.72 7.04 -15.20
C TYR A 108 4.90 7.12 -16.17
N PHE A 109 5.77 8.13 -16.01
CA PHE A 109 6.94 8.30 -16.90
C PHE A 109 7.94 7.16 -16.77
N VAL A 110 8.15 6.67 -15.56
CA VAL A 110 9.14 5.62 -15.28
C VAL A 110 8.71 4.24 -15.81
N GLN A 111 7.45 4.05 -16.23
CA GLN A 111 7.02 2.80 -16.88
C GLN A 111 7.75 2.49 -18.20
N ASP A 112 8.29 3.51 -18.90
CA ASP A 112 9.08 3.31 -20.13
C ASP A 112 10.44 2.66 -19.85
N LEU A 113 10.92 2.74 -18.60
CA LEU A 113 12.18 2.11 -18.22
C LEU A 113 12.04 0.58 -18.18
N PRO A 114 13.15 -0.15 -18.43
CA PRO A 114 13.18 -1.61 -18.29
C PRO A 114 12.58 -2.06 -16.97
N ARG A 115 11.84 -3.16 -16.97
CA ARG A 115 11.13 -3.66 -15.77
C ARG A 115 12.06 -3.97 -14.60
N GLN A 116 13.32 -4.29 -14.88
CA GLN A 116 14.36 -4.54 -13.88
C GLN A 116 15.11 -3.26 -13.44
N SER A 117 14.77 -2.11 -14.02
CA SER A 117 15.38 -0.84 -13.64
C SER A 117 15.12 -0.55 -12.18
N LEU A 118 16.20 -0.39 -11.43
CA LEU A 118 16.17 -0.02 -10.02
C LEU A 118 15.42 1.30 -9.80
N ILE A 119 15.55 2.25 -10.74
CA ILE A 119 14.81 3.52 -10.71
C ILE A 119 13.30 3.27 -10.77
N ARG A 120 12.84 2.33 -11.60
CA ARG A 120 11.42 1.95 -11.70
C ARG A 120 10.89 1.29 -10.46
N ILE A 121 11.67 0.39 -9.87
CA ILE A 121 11.30 -0.29 -8.63
C ILE A 121 11.25 0.70 -7.47
N MET A 122 12.23 1.59 -7.35
CA MET A 122 12.27 2.63 -6.31
C MET A 122 11.13 3.63 -6.45
N ALA A 123 10.90 4.15 -7.66
CA ALA A 123 9.82 5.09 -7.93
C ALA A 123 8.44 4.51 -7.58
N TYR A 124 8.25 3.21 -7.75
CA TYR A 124 7.00 2.53 -7.39
C TYR A 124 6.88 2.21 -5.90
N GLN A 125 7.97 1.82 -5.21
CA GLN A 125 7.87 1.28 -3.85
C GLN A 125 8.14 2.29 -2.74
N LEU A 126 9.07 3.23 -2.94
CA LEU A 126 9.41 4.22 -1.93
C LEU A 126 8.25 5.13 -1.52
N PRO A 127 7.33 5.53 -2.43
CA PRO A 127 6.17 6.31 -2.04
C PRO A 127 5.30 5.62 -0.96
N TYR A 128 5.16 4.29 -1.03
CA TYR A 128 4.44 3.54 0.00
C TYR A 128 5.20 3.52 1.32
N ALA A 129 6.53 3.31 1.29
CA ALA A 129 7.36 3.35 2.49
C ALA A 129 7.20 4.70 3.22
N VAL A 130 7.26 5.81 2.47
CA VAL A 130 7.04 7.16 3.01
C VAL A 130 5.68 7.25 3.69
N MET A 131 4.60 6.76 3.08
CA MET A 131 3.28 6.79 3.70
C MET A 131 3.15 5.91 4.95
N GLN A 132 3.86 4.78 5.03
CA GLN A 132 3.93 3.98 6.25
C GLN A 132 4.66 4.73 7.39
N PHE A 133 5.77 5.41 7.08
CA PHE A 133 6.49 6.22 8.04
C PHE A 133 5.71 7.47 8.49
N VAL A 134 4.91 8.07 7.60
CA VAL A 134 3.97 9.13 7.98
C VAL A 134 2.95 8.60 8.99
N GLY A 135 2.40 7.40 8.77
CA GLY A 135 1.54 6.73 9.74
C GLY A 135 2.21 6.55 11.10
N LEU A 136 3.45 6.05 11.11
CA LEU A 136 4.26 5.92 12.33
C LEU A 136 4.46 7.26 13.04
N ALA A 137 4.83 8.31 12.29
CA ALA A 137 5.04 9.65 12.83
C ALA A 137 3.75 10.25 13.44
N ILE A 138 2.58 9.95 12.87
CA ILE A 138 1.29 10.36 13.43
C ILE A 138 1.05 9.72 14.80
N VAL A 139 1.30 8.41 14.95
CA VAL A 139 1.13 7.74 16.25
C VAL A 139 2.15 8.28 17.27
N TRP A 140 3.40 8.46 16.84
CA TRP A 140 4.47 8.99 17.70
C TRP A 140 4.21 10.43 18.17
N SER A 141 3.61 11.26 17.31
CA SER A 141 3.29 12.66 17.61
C SER A 141 2.04 12.82 18.49
N SER A 142 1.35 11.72 18.81
CA SER A 142 0.21 11.73 19.71
C SER A 142 0.62 12.15 21.11
N ARG A 143 -0.15 13.07 21.72
CA ARG A 143 0.00 13.43 23.13
C ARG A 143 -0.72 12.46 24.08
N GLN A 144 -1.40 11.45 23.53
CA GLN A 144 -2.12 10.44 24.31
C GLN A 144 -1.15 9.40 24.88
N LYS A 145 -1.51 8.79 26.02
CA LYS A 145 -0.73 7.68 26.58
C LYS A 145 -0.82 6.47 25.65
N LEU A 146 0.30 6.10 25.03
CA LEU A 146 0.39 4.96 24.13
C LEU A 146 0.21 3.64 24.91
N ALA A 147 -0.86 2.91 24.61
CA ALA A 147 -1.12 1.58 25.13
C ALA A 147 -0.27 0.52 24.40
N ARG A 148 -0.29 -0.72 24.89
CA ARG A 148 0.45 -1.84 24.27
C ARG A 148 0.09 -2.03 22.79
N LEU A 149 -1.19 -1.91 22.44
CA LEU A 149 -1.66 -2.03 21.06
C LEU A 149 -1.12 -0.92 20.15
N ASP A 150 -0.93 0.29 20.67
CA ASP A 150 -0.37 1.40 19.88
C ASP A 150 1.10 1.14 19.55
N ARG A 151 1.87 0.55 20.48
CA ARG A 151 3.26 0.16 20.25
C ARG A 151 3.37 -0.98 19.23
N ILE A 152 2.45 -1.95 19.27
CA ILE A 152 2.37 -3.01 18.27
C ILE A 152 2.07 -2.41 16.89
N LEU A 153 1.08 -1.51 16.81
CA LEU A 153 0.76 -0.81 15.57
C LEU A 153 1.96 -0.05 15.02
N MET A 154 2.67 0.69 15.86
CA MET A 154 3.90 1.37 15.47
C MET A 154 4.98 0.41 14.96
N ALA A 155 5.19 -0.73 15.63
CA ALA A 155 6.14 -1.74 15.18
C ALA A 155 5.75 -2.31 13.82
N VAL A 156 4.46 -2.57 13.58
CA VAL A 156 3.94 -3.04 12.30
C VAL A 156 4.13 -1.99 11.20
N LEU A 157 3.85 -0.71 11.48
CA LEU A 157 4.05 0.39 10.52
C LEU A 157 5.54 0.58 10.18
N ALA A 158 6.41 0.50 11.18
CA ALA A 158 7.86 0.58 10.99
C ALA A 158 8.37 -0.62 10.16
N ALA A 159 7.95 -1.84 10.51
CA ALA A 159 8.30 -3.05 9.77
C ALA A 159 7.78 -3.00 8.32
N SER A 160 6.56 -2.51 8.10
CA SER A 160 5.99 -2.34 6.76
C SER A 160 6.74 -1.28 5.95
N GLY A 161 7.06 -0.13 6.55
CA GLY A 161 7.88 0.90 5.90
C GLY A 161 9.26 0.38 5.51
N LEU A 162 9.91 -0.37 6.40
CA LEU A 162 11.18 -1.04 6.12
C LEU A 162 11.05 -2.12 5.05
N GLN A 163 9.96 -2.90 5.04
CA GLN A 163 9.69 -3.90 4.00
C GLN A 163 9.60 -3.26 2.61
N PHE A 164 8.86 -2.15 2.47
CA PHE A 164 8.78 -1.42 1.20
C PHE A 164 10.11 -0.74 0.83
N ALA A 165 10.84 -0.21 1.81
CA ALA A 165 12.13 0.44 1.57
C ALA A 165 13.24 -0.55 1.22
N SER A 166 13.19 -1.77 1.75
CA SER A 166 14.23 -2.81 1.57
C SER A 166 14.08 -3.59 0.27
N LYS A 167 12.87 -3.75 -0.27
CA LYS A 167 12.60 -4.48 -1.52
C LYS A 167 13.48 -4.03 -2.72
N PRO A 168 13.71 -2.73 -2.99
CA PRO A 168 14.64 -2.29 -4.03
C PRO A 168 16.09 -2.73 -3.80
N PHE A 169 16.57 -2.70 -2.54
CA PHE A 169 17.94 -3.07 -2.19
C PHE A 169 18.18 -4.57 -2.20
N ILE A 170 17.19 -5.34 -1.74
CA ILE A 170 17.24 -6.81 -1.82
C ILE A 170 17.21 -7.26 -3.28
N ALA A 171 16.40 -6.63 -4.13
CA ALA A 171 16.40 -6.89 -5.57
C ALA A 171 17.73 -6.52 -6.25
N HIS A 172 18.41 -5.48 -5.78
CA HIS A 172 19.72 -5.08 -6.27
C HIS A 172 20.84 -6.03 -5.81
N ALA A 173 20.84 -6.41 -4.54
CA ALA A 173 21.83 -7.30 -3.94
C ALA A 173 21.75 -8.75 -4.47
N LEU A 174 20.56 -9.17 -4.93
CA LEU A 174 20.32 -10.50 -5.52
C LEU A 174 20.44 -10.53 -7.06
N GLY A 175 20.88 -9.43 -7.70
CA GLY A 175 21.17 -9.42 -9.14
C GLY A 175 19.96 -9.24 -10.07
N GLY A 176 18.83 -8.71 -9.57
CA GLY A 176 17.60 -8.49 -10.33
C GLY A 176 16.59 -9.65 -10.26
N TRP A 177 15.44 -9.51 -10.94
CA TRP A 177 14.30 -10.46 -10.91
C TRP A 177 14.54 -11.78 -11.68
N GLY A 178 15.80 -12.14 -11.94
CA GLY A 178 16.16 -13.23 -12.84
C GLY A 178 15.86 -12.89 -14.31
N ALA A 179 16.64 -13.44 -15.23
CA ALA A 179 16.49 -13.17 -16.66
C ALA A 179 15.23 -13.81 -17.30
N ASN A 180 14.59 -14.80 -16.65
CA ASN A 180 13.43 -15.51 -17.21
C ASN A 180 12.38 -15.92 -16.14
N PRO A 181 11.07 -15.90 -16.48
CA PRO A 181 9.97 -16.26 -15.57
C PRO A 181 10.02 -17.69 -15.02
N GLN A 182 10.62 -18.65 -15.76
CA GLN A 182 10.73 -20.04 -15.30
C GLN A 182 11.72 -20.22 -14.13
N ALA A 183 12.66 -19.28 -13.90
CA ALA A 183 13.59 -19.35 -12.78
C ALA A 183 13.01 -18.80 -11.46
N TYR A 184 11.84 -18.15 -11.51
CA TYR A 184 11.17 -17.55 -10.34
C TYR A 184 10.66 -18.60 -9.35
N LEU A 185 10.25 -19.78 -9.85
CA LEU A 185 9.73 -20.89 -9.05
C LEU A 185 10.82 -21.66 -8.27
N GLN A 186 12.11 -21.43 -8.54
CA GLN A 186 13.20 -22.17 -7.90
C GLN A 186 14.09 -21.34 -6.96
N SER A 187 13.83 -20.04 -6.81
CA SER A 187 14.64 -19.21 -5.91
C SER A 187 14.08 -19.21 -4.48
N ASN A 188 14.99 -19.23 -3.49
CA ASN A 188 14.70 -19.08 -2.05
C ASN A 188 13.96 -17.76 -1.70
N TYR A 189 13.74 -16.86 -2.67
CA TYR A 189 12.95 -15.65 -2.52
C TYR A 189 11.44 -15.93 -2.36
N ALA A 190 10.95 -17.04 -2.91
CA ALA A 190 9.56 -17.47 -2.74
C ALA A 190 9.23 -17.90 -1.29
N LEU A 191 10.25 -18.19 -0.47
CA LEU A 191 10.08 -18.56 0.94
C LEU A 191 10.11 -17.37 1.91
N VAL A 192 10.56 -16.19 1.45
CA VAL A 192 10.83 -15.01 2.30
C VAL A 192 9.97 -13.79 1.93
N SER A 193 9.30 -13.79 0.76
CA SER A 193 8.45 -12.68 0.30
C SER A 193 7.02 -12.70 0.84
#